data_AF-A0A0Q6WL53-F1
#
_entry.id   AF-A0A0Q6WL53-F1
#
_cell.length_a   1.000
_cell.length_b   1.000
_cell.length_c   1.000
_cell.angle_alpha   90.00
_cell.angle_beta   90.00
_cell.angle_gamma   90.00
#
_symmetry.space_group_name_H-M   'P 1'
#
loop_
_entity.id
_entity.type
_entity.pdbx_description
1 polymer ?
#
loop_
_entity_poly.entity_id
_entity_poly.type
_entity_poly.pdbx_seq_one_letter_code
_entity_poly.pdbx_strand_id
1 'polypeptide(L)'
;MEFRIKEQDTRSGCIAVGVFEQGRLSAQAKQLDGEGAITQAMRSGDISGKPGSTLLLRGVGGVARVLLVGLGAQGALTEGAFGAAVRAMLAAFAPLGAAQATVALPLDEVAGRGLAWAIGCVVAAARDSVFRRDGLKSRKQATSAGVKRIVLAARPDAEAKAALAGALATANGVDLCKELGNLPANICTPAYLAEAARKLGREWGTGVQVLDRKQIEQLDMRCLLAVADGSDVPPRFIILKHMGGKPRQAPVVLVGKGITFDSGGISIKPGAGMEEMKYDMCGGAAVLGAFRAIAEMGLPLNVIGLVAACENMPSGRAVKPGDIVASMSGLTVEVQNTDAEGRMVLCDALAYAERFKPAAVVDIATLTGACVSALGHHHSGLFTRHDAAHDALAGELLSAGRASGDLAWRMPLGEAYQEQIKSEYADLANLGSPGAGSITAACFLENFTRAYSWAHLDIAGSAWGGSGTKGASGRPVPLLVAFLLARARG
;
A
#
# COMPACT_ATOMS: atom_id res chain seq x y z
N MET A 1 5.28 -3.15 18.33
CA MET A 1 5.19 -1.82 18.97
C MET A 1 3.76 -1.61 19.43
N GLU A 2 3.57 -1.30 20.71
CA GLU A 2 2.26 -0.91 21.28
C GLU A 2 2.08 0.61 21.23
N PHE A 3 0.84 1.08 21.07
CA PHE A 3 0.52 2.51 21.04
C PHE A 3 -0.59 2.86 22.02
N ARG A 4 -0.51 4.03 22.64
CA ARG A 4 -1.57 4.61 23.49
C ARG A 4 -1.64 6.11 23.28
N ILE A 5 -2.80 6.71 23.54
CA ILE A 5 -2.93 8.16 23.67
C ILE A 5 -3.20 8.49 25.13
N LYS A 6 -2.51 9.50 25.63
CA LYS A 6 -2.73 10.08 26.96
C LYS A 6 -2.39 11.56 26.92
N GLU A 7 -2.96 12.32 27.85
CA GLU A 7 -2.36 13.60 28.23
C GLU A 7 -0.92 13.38 28.70
N GLN A 8 -0.07 14.39 28.50
CA GLN A 8 1.37 14.26 28.75
C GLN A 8 1.64 13.76 30.18
N ASP A 9 2.27 12.59 30.27
CA ASP A 9 2.66 11.95 31.53
C ASP A 9 4.19 11.97 31.66
N THR A 10 4.69 12.57 32.73
CA THR A 10 6.14 12.67 33.01
C THR A 10 6.74 11.35 33.51
N ARG A 11 5.93 10.34 33.83
CA ARG A 11 6.37 8.99 34.29
C ARG A 11 6.77 8.07 33.13
N SER A 12 7.44 8.62 32.11
CA SER A 12 7.91 7.89 30.94
C SER A 12 9.41 7.61 31.01
N GLY A 13 9.86 6.47 30.50
CA GLY A 13 11.30 6.14 30.45
C GLY A 13 12.10 7.05 29.51
N CYS A 14 11.40 7.75 28.60
CA CYS A 14 11.88 8.81 27.72
C CYS A 14 10.71 9.67 27.24
N ILE A 15 10.90 10.98 27.06
CA ILE A 15 9.93 11.88 26.40
C ILE A 15 10.63 12.57 25.23
N ALA A 16 10.07 12.46 24.02
CA ALA A 16 10.53 13.18 22.85
C ALA A 16 9.77 14.50 22.70
N VAL A 17 10.48 15.62 22.59
CA VAL A 17 9.93 16.97 22.42
C VAL A 17 10.58 17.69 21.25
N GLY A 18 9.83 18.59 20.63
CA GLY A 18 10.27 19.34 19.45
C GLY A 18 11.14 20.54 19.79
N VAL A 19 12.19 20.78 19.01
CA VAL A 19 12.96 22.02 18.98
C VAL A 19 13.08 22.53 17.55
N PHE A 20 13.10 23.84 17.36
CA PHE A 20 13.20 24.50 16.07
C PHE A 20 14.56 25.19 15.93
N GLU A 21 14.94 25.51 14.71
CA GLU A 21 16.10 26.33 14.43
C GLU A 21 16.05 27.68 15.17
N GLN A 22 17.23 28.30 15.35
CA GLN A 22 17.39 29.58 16.06
C GLN A 22 16.87 29.55 17.51
N GLY A 23 16.95 28.39 18.19
CA GLY A 23 16.73 28.29 19.64
C GLY A 23 15.27 28.26 20.10
N ARG A 24 14.29 28.18 19.19
CA ARG A 24 12.87 28.14 19.59
C ARG A 24 12.47 26.74 20.05
N LEU A 25 11.81 26.68 21.20
CA LEU A 25 11.28 25.45 21.79
C LEU A 25 9.80 25.25 21.43
N SER A 26 9.37 24.00 21.24
CA SER A 26 7.94 23.64 21.23
C SER A 26 7.28 23.90 22.59
N ALA A 27 5.95 23.94 22.66
CA ALA A 27 5.24 24.16 23.92
C ALA A 27 5.63 23.10 24.99
N GLN A 28 5.72 21.84 24.59
CA GLN A 28 6.07 20.73 25.46
C GLN A 28 7.56 20.78 25.87
N ALA A 29 8.45 21.21 24.97
CA ALA A 29 9.85 21.46 25.33
C ALA A 29 9.99 22.59 26.37
N LYS A 30 9.24 23.70 26.22
CA LYS A 30 9.23 24.80 27.19
C LYS A 30 8.78 24.35 28.58
N GLN A 31 7.77 23.50 28.66
CA GLN A 31 7.27 22.97 29.94
C GLN A 31 8.31 22.12 30.68
N LEU A 32 9.15 21.38 29.95
CA LEU A 32 10.23 20.58 30.53
C LEU A 32 11.50 21.38 30.85
N ASP A 33 11.65 22.58 30.27
CA ASP A 33 12.84 23.41 30.39
C ASP A 33 12.85 24.32 31.64
N GLY A 34 12.27 23.88 32.75
CA GLY A 34 12.15 24.70 33.97
C GLY A 34 13.49 25.18 34.54
N GLU A 35 14.53 24.36 34.41
CA GLU A 35 15.91 24.67 34.85
C GLU A 35 16.80 25.20 33.71
N GLY A 36 16.27 25.36 32.49
CA GLY A 36 16.98 25.93 31.34
C GLY A 36 17.96 24.99 30.62
N ALA A 37 18.01 23.70 30.96
CA ALA A 37 18.92 22.72 30.36
C ALA A 37 18.71 22.52 28.84
N ILE A 38 17.47 22.55 28.37
CA ILE A 38 17.13 22.45 26.94
C ILE A 38 17.55 23.73 26.22
N THR A 39 17.23 24.90 26.80
CA THR A 39 17.69 26.19 26.25
C THR A 39 19.22 26.25 26.19
N GLN A 40 19.92 25.74 27.20
CA GLN A 40 21.38 25.73 27.22
C GLN A 40 21.96 24.85 26.13
N ALA A 41 21.43 23.64 25.93
CA ALA A 41 21.83 22.74 24.84
C ALA A 41 21.62 23.36 23.44
N MET A 42 20.55 24.14 23.26
CA MET A 42 20.34 24.89 22.02
C MET A 42 21.37 26.03 21.86
N ARG A 43 21.70 26.76 22.94
CA ARG A 43 22.64 27.88 22.93
C ARG A 43 24.09 27.46 22.73
N SER A 44 24.48 26.29 23.26
CA SER A 44 25.81 25.71 23.07
C SER A 44 26.00 25.13 21.66
N GLY A 45 24.93 24.95 20.90
CA GLY A 45 24.97 24.36 19.56
C GLY A 45 24.98 22.82 19.56
N ASP A 46 24.67 22.17 20.69
CA ASP A 46 24.62 20.71 20.80
C ASP A 46 23.50 20.08 19.95
N ILE A 47 22.51 20.89 19.58
CA ILE A 47 21.49 20.54 18.59
C ILE A 47 21.12 21.77 17.75
N SER A 48 21.02 21.57 16.43
CA SER A 48 20.75 22.66 15.47
C SER A 48 19.26 23.01 15.31
N GLY A 49 18.37 22.08 15.64
CA GLY A 49 16.93 22.19 15.35
C GLY A 49 16.53 21.80 13.93
N LYS A 50 17.48 21.47 13.04
CA LYS A 50 17.21 20.98 11.68
C LYS A 50 16.38 19.69 11.69
N PRO A 51 15.50 19.45 10.69
CA PRO A 51 14.73 18.22 10.61
C PRO A 51 15.64 16.99 10.62
N GLY A 52 15.34 16.03 11.48
CA GLY A 52 16.13 14.81 11.62
C GLY A 52 17.33 14.90 12.57
N SER A 53 17.63 16.08 13.14
CA SER A 53 18.59 16.18 14.25
C SER A 53 17.95 15.70 15.55
N THR A 54 18.73 15.04 16.40
CA THR A 54 18.27 14.57 17.72
C THR A 54 19.35 14.72 18.78
N LEU A 55 18.96 15.03 20.02
CA LEU A 55 19.86 15.08 21.17
C LEU A 55 19.17 14.47 22.39
N LEU A 56 19.84 13.53 23.06
CA LEU A 56 19.30 12.88 24.26
C LEU A 56 19.88 13.53 25.52
N LEU A 57 19.04 14.21 26.29
CA LEU A 57 19.36 14.74 27.61
C LEU A 57 18.88 13.78 28.70
N ARG A 58 19.55 13.81 29.87
CA ARG A 58 19.20 12.98 31.03
C ARG A 58 18.86 13.85 32.23
N GLY A 59 17.88 13.41 33.03
CA GLY A 59 17.53 14.06 34.28
C GLY A 59 16.92 15.46 34.16
N VAL A 60 16.35 15.81 32.99
CA VAL A 60 15.75 17.14 32.74
C VAL A 60 14.27 17.12 33.11
N GLY A 61 13.81 18.14 33.85
CA GLY A 61 12.39 18.33 34.17
C GLY A 61 11.76 17.19 34.98
N GLY A 62 12.56 16.51 35.82
CA GLY A 62 12.12 15.33 36.58
C GLY A 62 11.92 14.06 35.74
N VAL A 63 12.32 14.08 34.45
CA VAL A 63 12.21 12.94 33.53
C VAL A 63 13.57 12.29 33.36
N ALA A 64 13.62 10.95 33.37
CA ALA A 64 14.87 10.21 33.24
C ALA A 64 15.62 10.55 31.94
N ARG A 65 14.90 10.72 30.83
CA ARG A 65 15.45 11.03 29.51
C ARG A 65 14.52 11.95 28.72
N VAL A 66 15.09 12.99 28.13
CA VAL A 66 14.39 13.90 27.21
C VAL A 66 15.11 13.84 25.86
N LEU A 67 14.41 13.37 24.84
CA LEU A 67 14.92 13.37 23.47
C LEU A 67 14.46 14.65 22.77
N LEU A 68 15.39 15.55 22.48
CA LEU A 68 15.13 16.69 21.62
C LEU A 68 15.10 16.21 20.17
N VAL A 69 14.10 16.67 19.42
CA VAL A 69 13.91 16.33 18.00
C VAL A 69 13.80 17.62 17.21
N GLY A 70 14.68 17.82 16.23
CA GLY A 70 14.66 18.98 15.36
C GLY A 70 13.48 18.95 14.40
N LEU A 71 12.72 20.05 14.36
CA LEU A 71 11.51 20.24 13.55
C LEU A 71 11.73 21.20 12.36
N GLY A 72 12.92 21.79 12.25
CA GLY A 72 13.31 22.73 11.21
C GLY A 72 13.03 24.18 11.55
N ALA A 73 12.81 24.99 10.51
CA ALA A 73 12.61 26.41 10.63
C ALA A 73 11.39 26.75 11.51
N GLN A 74 11.41 27.93 12.14
CA GLN A 74 10.36 28.39 13.05
C GLN A 74 8.99 28.67 12.41
N GLY A 75 8.89 28.56 11.08
CA GLY A 75 7.66 28.76 10.33
C GLY A 75 6.68 27.59 10.50
N ALA A 76 5.84 27.38 9.50
CA ALA A 76 4.87 26.28 9.52
C ALA A 76 5.60 24.93 9.42
N LEU A 77 5.33 24.02 10.36
CA LEU A 77 5.90 22.67 10.37
C LEU A 77 5.39 21.90 9.15
N THR A 78 6.27 21.61 8.20
CA THR A 78 5.90 20.94 6.95
C THR A 78 5.79 19.42 7.14
N GLU A 79 5.04 18.75 6.26
CA GLU A 79 4.93 17.29 6.24
C GLU A 79 6.28 16.59 6.13
N GLY A 80 7.16 17.11 5.27
CA GLY A 80 8.51 16.56 5.07
C GLY A 80 9.38 16.69 6.32
N ALA A 81 9.34 17.86 6.99
CA ALA A 81 10.07 18.09 8.22
C ALA A 81 9.55 17.21 9.37
N PHE A 82 8.22 17.09 9.51
CA PHE A 82 7.61 16.20 10.50
C PHE A 82 7.97 14.73 10.25
N GLY A 83 7.86 14.25 9.01
CA GLY A 83 8.25 12.88 8.65
C GLY A 83 9.72 12.58 8.92
N ALA A 84 10.63 13.53 8.64
CA ALA A 84 12.04 13.41 8.97
C ALA A 84 12.30 13.35 10.49
N ALA A 85 11.64 14.22 11.25
CA ALA A 85 11.68 14.24 12.71
C ALA A 85 11.21 12.92 13.32
N VAL A 86 10.08 12.37 12.84
CA VAL A 86 9.53 11.08 13.28
C VAL A 86 10.52 9.94 13.01
N ARG A 87 11.11 9.87 11.82
CA ARG A 87 12.11 8.83 11.49
C ARG A 87 13.33 8.91 12.39
N ALA A 88 13.88 10.10 12.60
CA ALA A 88 15.05 10.30 13.46
C ALA A 88 14.75 9.98 14.94
N MET A 89 13.58 10.39 15.43
CA MET A 89 13.10 10.05 16.78
C MET A 89 13.03 8.52 16.97
N LEU A 90 12.44 7.81 16.01
CA LEU A 90 12.32 6.35 16.08
C LEU A 90 13.68 5.65 16.01
N ALA A 91 14.61 6.15 15.19
CA ALA A 91 15.99 5.66 15.16
C ALA A 91 16.70 5.85 16.52
N ALA A 92 16.48 6.98 17.19
CA ALA A 92 17.01 7.24 18.53
C ALA A 92 16.33 6.38 19.63
N PHE A 93 15.05 6.01 19.44
CA PHE A 93 14.35 5.08 20.34
C PHE A 93 14.80 3.63 20.20
N ALA A 94 15.27 3.23 19.02
CA ALA A 94 15.60 1.84 18.71
C ALA A 94 16.67 1.23 19.64
N PRO A 95 17.79 1.89 19.99
CA PRO A 95 18.79 1.34 20.92
C PRO A 95 18.51 1.67 22.40
N LEU A 96 17.44 2.42 22.70
CA LEU A 96 17.24 2.99 24.03
C LEU A 96 16.73 1.93 25.02
N GLY A 97 17.40 1.76 26.17
CA GLY A 97 16.97 0.87 27.26
C GLY A 97 15.72 1.33 28.03
N ALA A 98 14.75 1.94 27.34
CA ALA A 98 13.48 2.37 27.90
C ALA A 98 12.36 1.46 27.35
N ALA A 99 11.56 0.84 28.22
CA ALA A 99 10.44 0.01 27.78
C ALA A 99 9.34 0.82 27.06
N GLN A 100 9.18 2.09 27.45
CA GLN A 100 8.17 3.01 26.96
C GLN A 100 8.78 4.39 26.72
N ALA A 101 8.33 5.06 25.66
CA ALA A 101 8.61 6.46 25.40
C ALA A 101 7.31 7.23 25.09
N THR A 102 7.31 8.53 25.40
CA THR A 102 6.21 9.44 25.09
C THR A 102 6.64 10.36 23.95
N VAL A 103 5.79 10.51 22.94
CA VAL A 103 5.97 11.40 21.79
C VAL A 103 5.14 12.64 22.07
N ALA A 104 5.83 13.71 22.48
CA ALA A 104 5.28 15.03 22.78
C ALA A 104 5.75 16.05 21.74
N LEU A 105 5.63 15.66 20.46
CA LEU A 105 5.79 16.54 19.30
C LEU A 105 4.49 17.31 19.07
N PRO A 106 4.52 18.47 18.37
CA PRO A 106 3.31 19.26 18.10
C PRO A 106 2.48 18.61 16.99
N LEU A 107 1.72 17.56 17.34
CA LEU A 107 0.95 16.73 16.39
C LEU A 107 -0.15 17.52 15.67
N ASP A 108 -0.66 18.58 16.29
CA ASP A 108 -1.75 19.43 15.78
C ASP A 108 -1.26 20.68 15.02
N GLU A 109 0.05 20.90 14.94
CA GLU A 109 0.63 22.12 14.33
C GLU A 109 1.28 21.85 12.95
N VAL A 110 1.07 20.66 12.37
CA VAL A 110 1.57 20.35 11.03
C VAL A 110 0.74 21.09 9.98
N ALA A 111 1.40 21.89 9.15
CA ALA A 111 0.75 22.76 8.16
C ALA A 111 -0.16 21.96 7.22
N GLY A 112 -1.43 22.34 7.14
CA GLY A 112 -2.43 21.71 6.25
C GLY A 112 -2.87 20.30 6.67
N ARG A 113 -2.48 19.82 7.86
CA ARG A 113 -2.77 18.49 8.36
C ARG A 113 -3.37 18.54 9.77
N GLY A 114 -4.26 17.60 10.07
CA GLY A 114 -4.85 17.44 11.40
C GLY A 114 -4.18 16.35 12.23
N LEU A 115 -4.59 16.23 13.50
CA LEU A 115 -4.10 15.24 14.46
C LEU A 115 -4.02 13.82 13.88
N ALA A 116 -5.08 13.40 13.18
CA ALA A 116 -5.19 12.05 12.63
C ALA A 116 -4.07 11.72 11.63
N TRP A 117 -3.66 12.70 10.82
CA TRP A 117 -2.56 12.54 9.88
C TRP A 117 -1.24 12.37 10.62
N ALA A 118 -0.95 13.22 11.61
CA ALA A 118 0.29 13.17 12.38
C ALA A 118 0.42 11.85 13.16
N ILE A 119 -0.68 11.38 13.78
CA ILE A 119 -0.76 10.06 14.42
C ILE A 119 -0.47 8.96 13.39
N GLY A 120 -1.11 9.03 12.22
CA GLY A 120 -0.88 8.10 11.10
C GLY A 120 0.60 8.01 10.72
N CYS A 121 1.28 9.14 10.54
CA CYS A 121 2.70 9.19 10.23
C CYS A 121 3.57 8.54 11.31
N VAL A 122 3.31 8.82 12.59
CA VAL A 122 4.08 8.21 13.70
C VAL A 122 3.86 6.70 13.75
N VAL A 123 2.61 6.24 13.66
CA VAL A 123 2.28 4.81 13.70
C VAL A 123 2.88 4.09 12.50
N ALA A 124 2.71 4.61 11.28
CA ALA A 124 3.24 3.99 10.07
C ALA A 124 4.76 3.86 10.10
N ALA A 125 5.48 4.94 10.45
CA ALA A 125 6.93 4.92 10.55
C ALA A 125 7.43 3.98 11.66
N ALA A 126 6.73 3.93 12.79
CA ALA A 126 7.09 3.06 13.91
C ALA A 126 6.79 1.58 13.64
N ARG A 127 5.77 1.26 12.84
CA ARG A 127 5.49 -0.10 12.38
C ARG A 127 6.50 -0.56 11.34
N ASP A 128 6.82 0.30 10.38
CA ASP A 128 7.84 0.02 9.37
C ASP A 128 9.22 -0.22 9.99
N SER A 129 9.64 0.60 10.95
CA SER A 129 10.96 0.48 11.60
C SER A 129 11.16 -0.82 12.39
N VAL A 130 10.08 -1.47 12.82
CA VAL A 130 10.12 -2.74 13.55
C VAL A 130 9.67 -3.94 12.71
N PHE A 131 9.32 -3.72 11.43
CA PHE A 131 8.89 -4.79 10.54
C PHE A 131 10.05 -5.77 10.27
N ARG A 132 9.80 -7.06 10.46
CA ARG A 132 10.83 -8.10 10.40
C ARG A 132 10.63 -9.00 9.17
N ARG A 133 11.74 -9.28 8.50
CA ARG A 133 11.81 -10.14 7.29
C ARG A 133 12.56 -11.45 7.54
N ASP A 134 12.86 -11.77 8.80
CA ASP A 134 13.67 -12.93 9.16
C ASP A 134 12.85 -14.15 9.60
N GLY A 135 11.55 -14.18 9.30
CA GLY A 135 10.66 -15.29 9.66
C GLY A 135 11.09 -16.65 9.11
N LEU A 136 11.78 -16.67 7.96
CA LEU A 136 12.31 -17.88 7.32
C LEU A 136 13.80 -18.13 7.60
N LYS A 137 14.47 -17.30 8.42
CA LYS A 137 15.87 -17.55 8.80
C LYS A 137 15.92 -18.59 9.93
N SER A 138 16.82 -19.57 9.81
CA SER A 138 17.07 -20.57 10.86
C SER A 138 17.57 -19.94 12.16
N ARG A 139 18.34 -18.85 12.06
CA ARG A 139 18.72 -17.98 13.18
C ARG A 139 18.08 -16.62 13.00
N LYS A 140 17.11 -16.33 13.87
CA LYS A 140 16.45 -15.03 13.93
C LYS A 140 17.39 -13.98 14.52
N GLN A 141 17.31 -12.75 14.01
CA GLN A 141 18.02 -11.63 14.62
C GLN A 141 17.47 -11.36 16.02
N ALA A 142 18.35 -10.97 16.94
CA ALA A 142 17.93 -10.56 18.27
C ALA A 142 16.99 -9.36 18.16
N THR A 143 15.87 -9.38 18.90
CA THR A 143 15.02 -8.19 19.02
C THR A 143 15.78 -7.10 19.75
N SER A 144 15.72 -5.86 19.27
CA SER A 144 16.25 -4.74 20.04
C SER A 144 15.59 -4.68 21.44
N ALA A 145 16.38 -4.32 22.45
CA ALA A 145 15.90 -3.97 23.79
C ALA A 145 15.26 -2.56 23.85
N GLY A 146 15.14 -1.89 22.70
CA GLY A 146 14.56 -0.57 22.48
C GLY A 146 13.14 -0.35 23.00
N VAL A 147 12.61 0.84 22.75
CA VAL A 147 11.22 1.21 23.07
C VAL A 147 10.24 0.22 22.44
N LYS A 148 9.37 -0.37 23.27
CA LYS A 148 8.33 -1.33 22.83
C LYS A 148 6.93 -0.73 22.85
N ARG A 149 6.73 0.36 23.60
CA ARG A 149 5.47 1.10 23.71
C ARG A 149 5.68 2.59 23.48
N ILE A 150 4.89 3.15 22.57
CA ILE A 150 4.82 4.58 22.30
C ILE A 150 3.54 5.15 22.90
N VAL A 151 3.66 6.22 23.68
CA VAL A 151 2.52 7.02 24.13
C VAL A 151 2.51 8.32 23.32
N LEU A 152 1.43 8.59 22.61
CA LEU A 152 1.24 9.86 21.89
C LEU A 152 0.64 10.86 22.88
N ALA A 153 1.34 11.98 23.11
CA ALA A 153 0.86 13.03 23.99
C ALA A 153 -0.19 13.87 23.25
N ALA A 154 -1.45 13.56 23.48
CA ALA A 154 -2.61 14.25 22.93
C ALA A 154 -3.80 14.06 23.87
N ARG A 155 -4.81 14.92 23.78
CA ARG A 155 -6.04 14.76 24.56
C ARG A 155 -6.70 13.41 24.18
N PRO A 156 -7.02 12.52 25.14
CA PRO A 156 -7.57 11.19 24.85
C PRO A 156 -9.09 11.23 24.59
N ASP A 157 -9.53 12.13 23.73
CA ASP A 157 -10.92 12.23 23.29
C ASP A 157 -11.28 11.17 22.23
N ALA A 158 -12.52 11.20 21.76
CA ALA A 158 -13.03 10.24 20.78
C ALA A 158 -12.32 10.37 19.43
N GLU A 159 -11.95 11.58 19.00
CA GLU A 159 -11.30 11.84 17.73
C GLU A 159 -9.88 11.27 17.72
N ALA A 160 -9.08 11.57 18.74
CA ALA A 160 -7.73 11.05 18.86
C ALA A 160 -7.71 9.51 18.94
N LYS A 161 -8.65 8.91 19.70
CA LYS A 161 -8.78 7.45 19.79
C LYS A 161 -9.16 6.83 18.45
N ALA A 162 -10.10 7.42 17.71
CA ALA A 162 -10.48 6.95 16.38
C ALA A 162 -9.32 7.08 15.38
N ALA A 163 -8.57 8.18 15.44
CA ALA A 163 -7.37 8.39 14.63
C ALA A 163 -6.31 7.31 14.88
N LEU A 164 -6.01 7.00 16.15
CA LEU A 164 -5.06 5.92 16.48
C LEU A 164 -5.56 4.55 16.02
N ALA A 165 -6.85 4.24 16.25
CA ALA A 165 -7.43 2.98 15.79
C ALA A 165 -7.34 2.84 14.27
N GLY A 166 -7.68 3.90 13.52
CA GLY A 166 -7.56 3.93 12.06
C GLY A 166 -6.12 3.80 11.57
N ALA A 167 -5.17 4.48 12.23
CA ALA A 167 -3.75 4.36 11.91
C ALA A 167 -3.21 2.94 12.15
N LEU A 168 -3.62 2.28 13.25
CA LEU A 168 -3.25 0.91 13.57
C LEU A 168 -3.82 -0.10 12.57
N ALA A 169 -5.11 0.00 12.25
CA ALA A 169 -5.76 -0.88 11.28
C ALA A 169 -5.14 -0.73 9.88
N THR A 170 -4.83 0.50 9.46
CA THR A 170 -4.11 0.75 8.21
C THR A 170 -2.72 0.11 8.22
N ALA A 171 -1.97 0.26 9.31
CA ALA A 171 -0.64 -0.34 9.43
C ALA A 171 -0.69 -1.88 9.48
N ASN A 172 -1.71 -2.47 10.10
CA ASN A 172 -1.94 -3.92 10.06
C ASN A 172 -2.20 -4.41 8.62
N GLY A 173 -2.94 -3.64 7.83
CA GLY A 173 -3.14 -3.91 6.40
C GLY A 173 -1.84 -3.84 5.59
N VAL A 174 -1.02 -2.81 5.84
CA VAL A 174 0.31 -2.65 5.23
C VAL A 174 1.21 -3.84 5.59
N ASP A 175 1.24 -4.23 6.86
CA ASP A 175 2.05 -5.33 7.34
C ASP A 175 1.62 -6.66 6.70
N LEU A 176 0.31 -6.93 6.58
CA LEU A 176 -0.18 -8.09 5.84
C LEU A 176 0.27 -8.07 4.38
N CYS A 177 0.16 -6.93 3.69
CA CYS A 177 0.62 -6.80 2.31
C CYS A 177 2.13 -7.08 2.19
N LYS A 178 2.94 -6.57 3.13
CA LYS A 178 4.38 -6.83 3.19
C LYS A 178 4.69 -8.30 3.50
N GLU A 179 3.97 -8.91 4.42
CA GLU A 179 4.14 -10.32 4.78
C GLU A 179 3.92 -11.19 3.54
N LEU A 180 2.79 -11.02 2.85
CA LEU A 180 2.47 -11.79 1.66
C LEU A 180 3.48 -11.58 0.52
N GLY A 181 3.85 -10.33 0.22
CA GLY A 181 4.82 -10.03 -0.84
C GLY A 181 6.25 -10.50 -0.52
N ASN A 182 6.65 -10.52 0.75
CA ASN A 182 7.99 -10.97 1.13
C ASN A 182 8.15 -12.49 1.17
N LEU A 183 7.05 -13.26 1.31
CA LEU A 183 7.09 -14.71 1.24
C LEU A 183 7.59 -15.18 -0.14
N PRO A 184 8.40 -16.25 -0.21
CA PRO A 184 8.85 -16.79 -1.47
C PRO A 184 7.70 -17.52 -2.19
N ALA A 185 7.75 -17.58 -3.52
CA ALA A 185 6.71 -18.16 -4.37
C ALA A 185 6.39 -19.63 -4.03
N ASN A 186 7.38 -20.42 -3.61
CA ASN A 186 7.16 -21.80 -3.17
C ASN A 186 6.31 -21.95 -1.89
N ILE A 187 6.06 -20.85 -1.18
CA ILE A 187 5.14 -20.78 -0.03
C ILE A 187 3.89 -20.00 -0.40
N CYS A 188 4.05 -18.80 -0.97
CA CYS A 188 2.95 -17.89 -1.28
C CYS A 188 2.31 -18.21 -2.64
N THR A 189 1.72 -19.41 -2.76
CA THR A 189 1.01 -19.86 -3.96
C THR A 189 -0.41 -19.24 -4.06
N PRO A 190 -1.15 -19.40 -5.17
CA PRO A 190 -2.54 -18.93 -5.28
C PRO A 190 -3.44 -19.49 -4.18
N ALA A 191 -3.19 -20.74 -3.75
CA ALA A 191 -3.88 -21.35 -2.62
C ALA A 191 -3.53 -20.67 -1.29
N TYR A 192 -2.28 -20.22 -1.11
CA TYR A 192 -1.87 -19.46 0.07
C TYR A 192 -2.61 -18.12 0.17
N LEU A 193 -2.74 -17.40 -0.96
CA LEU A 193 -3.53 -16.16 -1.01
C LEU A 193 -5.00 -16.40 -0.65
N ALA A 194 -5.58 -17.50 -1.14
CA ALA A 194 -6.94 -17.90 -0.81
C ALA A 194 -7.10 -18.21 0.69
N GLU A 195 -6.14 -18.87 1.32
CA GLU A 195 -6.17 -19.12 2.76
C GLU A 195 -5.93 -17.86 3.59
N ALA A 196 -5.08 -16.94 3.12
CA ALA A 196 -4.93 -15.62 3.74
C ALA A 196 -6.26 -14.85 3.72
N ALA A 197 -6.98 -14.88 2.60
CA ALA A 197 -8.32 -14.29 2.51
C ALA A 197 -9.32 -14.97 3.47
N ARG A 198 -9.37 -16.31 3.51
CA ARG A 198 -10.24 -17.05 4.45
C ARG A 198 -9.92 -16.74 5.91
N LYS A 199 -8.64 -16.54 6.25
CA LYS A 199 -8.22 -16.11 7.58
C LYS A 199 -8.79 -14.73 7.91
N LEU A 200 -8.77 -13.77 6.98
CA LEU A 200 -9.44 -12.48 7.18
C LEU A 200 -10.93 -12.64 7.44
N GLY A 201 -11.61 -13.52 6.71
CA GLY A 201 -13.03 -13.80 6.93
C GLY A 201 -13.33 -14.36 8.33
N ARG A 202 -12.47 -15.24 8.85
CA ARG A 202 -12.59 -15.78 10.21
C ARG A 202 -12.30 -14.75 11.31
N GLU A 203 -11.30 -13.89 11.11
CA GLU A 203 -10.87 -12.93 12.13
C GLU A 203 -11.77 -11.68 12.19
N TRP A 204 -12.27 -11.22 11.03
CA TRP A 204 -12.92 -9.91 10.90
C TRP A 204 -14.32 -9.96 10.29
N GLY A 205 -14.87 -11.14 10.05
CA GLY A 205 -16.23 -11.30 9.53
C GLY A 205 -16.41 -10.92 8.06
N THR A 206 -15.33 -10.70 7.31
CA THR A 206 -15.36 -10.47 5.86
C THR A 206 -15.95 -11.70 5.15
N GLY A 207 -16.93 -11.50 4.27
CA GLY A 207 -17.42 -12.58 3.43
C GLY A 207 -16.35 -13.02 2.42
N VAL A 208 -16.03 -14.31 2.35
CA VAL A 208 -14.99 -14.82 1.45
C VAL A 208 -15.53 -15.99 0.62
N GLN A 209 -15.38 -15.89 -0.69
CA GLN A 209 -15.62 -16.97 -1.64
C GLN A 209 -14.34 -17.17 -2.45
N VAL A 210 -13.93 -18.43 -2.64
CA VAL A 210 -12.76 -18.78 -3.44
C VAL A 210 -13.24 -19.73 -4.52
N LEU A 211 -13.02 -19.35 -5.78
CA LEU A 211 -13.30 -20.20 -6.93
C LEU A 211 -12.07 -21.03 -7.27
N ASP A 212 -12.28 -22.32 -7.45
CA ASP A 212 -11.27 -23.22 -7.99
C ASP A 212 -11.23 -23.18 -9.53
N ARG A 213 -10.30 -23.94 -10.11
CA ARG A 213 -10.12 -24.02 -11.57
C ARG A 213 -11.41 -24.38 -12.32
N LYS A 214 -12.17 -25.36 -11.83
CA LYS A 214 -13.40 -25.80 -12.50
C LYS A 214 -14.47 -24.70 -12.48
N GLN A 215 -14.58 -23.96 -11.38
CA GLN A 215 -15.49 -22.83 -11.27
C GLN A 215 -15.05 -21.64 -12.14
N ILE A 216 -13.74 -21.43 -12.30
CA ILE A 216 -13.16 -20.43 -13.20
C ILE A 216 -13.47 -20.79 -14.66
N GLU A 217 -13.31 -22.06 -15.04
CA GLU A 217 -13.68 -22.60 -16.37
C GLU A 217 -15.16 -22.39 -16.68
N GLN A 218 -16.05 -22.64 -15.71
CA GLN A 218 -17.50 -22.43 -15.85
C GLN A 218 -17.89 -20.95 -16.04
N LEU A 219 -17.00 -20.02 -15.70
CA LEU A 219 -17.21 -18.59 -15.89
C LEU A 219 -16.58 -18.06 -17.19
N ASP A 220 -16.02 -18.94 -18.02
CA ASP A 220 -15.30 -18.59 -19.25
C ASP A 220 -14.19 -17.55 -19.03
N MET A 221 -13.52 -17.59 -17.87
CA MET A 221 -12.34 -16.76 -17.59
C MET A 221 -11.09 -17.34 -18.29
N ARG A 222 -11.13 -17.40 -19.62
CA ARG A 222 -10.11 -18.14 -20.39
C ARG A 222 -8.79 -17.41 -20.47
N CYS A 223 -8.75 -16.08 -20.31
CA CYS A 223 -7.50 -15.35 -20.25
C CYS A 223 -6.74 -15.66 -18.94
N LEU A 224 -7.44 -15.75 -17.81
CA LEU A 224 -6.87 -16.23 -16.54
C LEU A 224 -6.37 -17.67 -16.66
N LEU A 225 -7.15 -18.56 -17.28
CA LEU A 225 -6.78 -19.96 -17.45
C LEU A 225 -5.57 -20.12 -18.37
N ALA A 226 -5.51 -19.39 -19.49
CA ALA A 226 -4.39 -19.44 -20.43
C ALA A 226 -3.05 -19.08 -19.76
N VAL A 227 -3.04 -18.08 -18.87
CA VAL A 227 -1.85 -17.74 -18.09
C VAL A 227 -1.49 -18.87 -17.12
N ALA A 228 -2.48 -19.45 -16.45
CA ALA A 228 -2.28 -20.46 -15.42
C ALA A 228 -1.87 -21.85 -15.96
N ASP A 229 -2.19 -22.18 -17.21
CA ASP A 229 -2.01 -23.51 -17.80
C ASP A 229 -0.56 -23.99 -17.87
N GLY A 230 0.37 -23.04 -17.81
CA GLY A 230 1.80 -23.30 -17.73
C GLY A 230 2.25 -23.93 -16.40
N SER A 231 1.56 -23.67 -15.28
CA SER A 231 1.96 -24.14 -13.95
C SER A 231 1.24 -25.44 -13.55
N ASP A 232 1.87 -26.23 -12.68
CA ASP A 232 1.20 -27.33 -11.95
C ASP A 232 0.44 -26.81 -10.71
N VAL A 233 0.68 -25.55 -10.31
CA VAL A 233 -0.03 -24.90 -9.23
C VAL A 233 -1.34 -24.30 -9.75
N PRO A 234 -2.51 -24.78 -9.28
CA PRO A 234 -3.79 -24.39 -9.86
C PRO A 234 -4.18 -22.94 -9.52
N PRO A 235 -4.88 -22.23 -10.42
CA PRO A 235 -5.31 -20.86 -10.18
C PRO A 235 -6.41 -20.79 -9.10
N ARG A 236 -6.57 -19.60 -8.52
CA ARG A 236 -7.65 -19.26 -7.59
C ARG A 236 -8.20 -17.89 -7.94
N PHE A 237 -9.52 -17.76 -7.93
CA PHE A 237 -10.18 -16.46 -8.02
C PHE A 237 -10.85 -16.16 -6.68
N ILE A 238 -10.34 -15.16 -5.99
CA ILE A 238 -10.73 -14.85 -4.60
C ILE A 238 -11.67 -13.65 -4.62
N ILE A 239 -12.80 -13.79 -3.93
CA ILE A 239 -13.84 -12.76 -3.82
C ILE A 239 -14.02 -12.44 -2.33
N LEU A 240 -13.76 -11.19 -1.95
CA LEU A 240 -13.97 -10.65 -0.61
C LEU A 240 -15.17 -9.70 -0.61
N LYS A 241 -15.96 -9.72 0.47
CA LYS A 241 -17.15 -8.88 0.64
C LYS A 241 -17.16 -8.23 2.01
N HIS A 242 -17.03 -6.91 2.04
CA HIS A 242 -17.22 -6.08 3.22
C HIS A 242 -18.50 -5.27 2.99
N MET A 243 -19.59 -5.65 3.64
CA MET A 243 -20.93 -5.06 3.41
C MET A 243 -21.34 -4.18 4.58
N GLY A 244 -20.53 -3.17 4.90
CA GLY A 244 -20.77 -2.24 6.02
C GLY A 244 -21.64 -1.03 5.69
N GLY A 245 -21.93 -0.82 4.39
CA GLY A 245 -22.74 0.30 3.92
C GLY A 245 -24.24 0.05 4.03
N LYS A 246 -25.04 0.97 3.47
CA LYS A 246 -26.50 0.78 3.41
C LYS A 246 -26.85 -0.42 2.52
N PRO A 247 -27.95 -1.14 2.80
CA PRO A 247 -28.44 -2.17 1.89
C PRO A 247 -28.59 -1.61 0.47
N ARG A 248 -28.13 -2.36 -0.54
CA ARG A 248 -28.15 -1.99 -1.97
C ARG A 248 -27.32 -0.75 -2.35
N GLN A 249 -26.53 -0.17 -1.43
CA GLN A 249 -25.52 0.82 -1.82
C GLN A 249 -24.53 0.17 -2.79
N ALA A 250 -24.35 0.78 -3.96
CA ALA A 250 -23.41 0.30 -4.97
C ALA A 250 -22.00 0.21 -4.37
N PRO A 251 -21.32 -0.95 -4.49
CA PRO A 251 -20.03 -1.13 -3.85
C PRO A 251 -18.90 -0.42 -4.61
N VAL A 252 -17.82 -0.11 -3.90
CA VAL A 252 -16.51 0.06 -4.54
C VAL A 252 -15.90 -1.32 -4.74
N VAL A 253 -15.38 -1.60 -5.94
CA VAL A 253 -14.67 -2.86 -6.22
C VAL A 253 -13.16 -2.58 -6.31
N LEU A 254 -12.37 -3.35 -5.57
CA LEU A 254 -10.92 -3.38 -5.70
C LEU A 254 -10.50 -4.67 -6.41
N VAL A 255 -9.67 -4.58 -7.45
CA VAL A 255 -9.19 -5.74 -8.22
C VAL A 255 -7.68 -5.84 -8.13
N GLY A 256 -7.13 -6.96 -7.68
CA GLY A 256 -5.69 -7.12 -7.48
C GLY A 256 -5.09 -8.16 -8.41
N LYS A 257 -3.99 -7.81 -9.09
CA LYS A 257 -3.12 -8.78 -9.79
C LYS A 257 -2.50 -9.73 -8.77
N GLY A 258 -2.73 -11.03 -8.93
CA GLY A 258 -2.29 -12.08 -8.01
C GLY A 258 -1.30 -13.08 -8.60
N ILE A 259 -0.38 -12.64 -9.46
CA ILE A 259 0.62 -13.54 -10.06
C ILE A 259 1.67 -13.89 -9.00
N THR A 260 1.60 -15.10 -8.43
CA THR A 260 2.43 -15.47 -7.28
C THR A 260 3.88 -15.73 -7.64
N PHE A 261 4.12 -16.02 -8.93
CA PHE A 261 5.43 -15.96 -9.54
C PHE A 261 5.29 -15.73 -11.03
N ASP A 262 6.12 -14.83 -11.57
CA ASP A 262 6.16 -14.51 -12.98
C ASP A 262 7.53 -14.79 -13.59
N SER A 263 7.62 -15.91 -14.30
CA SER A 263 8.82 -16.25 -15.10
C SER A 263 8.81 -15.61 -16.49
N GLY A 264 7.68 -15.02 -16.88
CA GLY A 264 7.34 -14.62 -18.25
C GLY A 264 6.74 -15.71 -19.13
N GLY A 265 6.66 -16.95 -18.65
CA GLY A 265 6.13 -18.07 -19.44
C GLY A 265 7.08 -18.45 -20.59
N ILE A 266 6.54 -18.67 -21.79
CA ILE A 266 7.35 -18.97 -22.99
C ILE A 266 8.23 -17.78 -23.39
N SER A 267 7.72 -16.55 -23.23
CA SER A 267 8.47 -15.29 -23.31
C SER A 267 9.30 -15.08 -22.04
N ILE A 268 10.21 -16.01 -21.75
CA ILE A 268 10.97 -16.09 -20.49
C ILE A 268 11.74 -14.80 -20.18
N LYS A 269 11.64 -14.33 -18.93
CA LYS A 269 12.47 -13.23 -18.43
C LYS A 269 13.94 -13.64 -18.32
N PRO A 270 14.89 -12.68 -18.37
CA PRO A 270 16.27 -12.92 -17.98
C PRO A 270 16.37 -13.41 -16.53
N GLY A 271 17.36 -14.26 -16.23
CA GLY A 271 17.53 -14.81 -14.88
C GLY A 271 17.90 -13.78 -13.81
N ALA A 272 18.55 -12.68 -14.18
CA ALA A 272 18.95 -11.64 -13.23
C ALA A 272 17.73 -10.88 -12.69
N GLY A 273 17.52 -10.91 -11.38
CA GLY A 273 16.41 -10.22 -10.71
C GLY A 273 15.07 -10.97 -10.76
N MET A 274 15.00 -12.14 -11.43
CA MET A 274 13.77 -12.94 -11.54
C MET A 274 13.25 -13.38 -10.15
N GLU A 275 14.11 -13.46 -9.13
CA GLU A 275 13.67 -13.78 -7.77
C GLU A 275 12.77 -12.70 -7.14
N GLU A 276 12.76 -11.50 -7.71
CA GLU A 276 11.85 -10.42 -7.32
C GLU A 276 10.45 -10.57 -7.90
N MET A 277 10.25 -11.46 -8.89
CA MET A 277 8.93 -11.72 -9.48
C MET A 277 7.97 -12.46 -8.55
N LYS A 278 8.41 -12.82 -7.33
CA LYS A 278 7.51 -13.15 -6.23
C LYS A 278 6.66 -11.95 -5.77
N TYR A 279 7.08 -10.72 -6.06
CA TYR A 279 6.32 -9.50 -5.74
C TYR A 279 5.19 -9.25 -6.74
N ASP A 280 5.04 -10.09 -7.77
CA ASP A 280 4.08 -9.86 -8.86
C ASP A 280 2.60 -10.13 -8.48
N MET A 281 2.40 -10.47 -7.21
CA MET A 281 1.12 -10.61 -6.53
C MET A 281 0.84 -9.45 -5.56
N CYS A 282 1.69 -8.41 -5.52
CA CYS A 282 1.54 -7.29 -4.59
C CYS A 282 0.23 -6.53 -4.79
N GLY A 283 -0.37 -6.55 -5.98
CA GLY A 283 -1.70 -6.00 -6.22
C GLY A 283 -2.78 -6.73 -5.43
N GLY A 284 -2.80 -8.06 -5.49
CA GLY A 284 -3.65 -8.92 -4.68
C GLY A 284 -3.36 -8.78 -3.19
N ALA A 285 -2.08 -8.69 -2.80
CA ALA A 285 -1.68 -8.45 -1.42
C ALA A 285 -2.20 -7.12 -0.88
N ALA A 286 -2.19 -6.06 -1.70
CA ALA A 286 -2.71 -4.75 -1.34
C ALA A 286 -4.24 -4.77 -1.19
N VAL A 287 -4.96 -5.51 -2.03
CA VAL A 287 -6.41 -5.73 -1.84
C VAL A 287 -6.69 -6.43 -0.51
N LEU A 288 -5.97 -7.51 -0.19
CA LEU A 288 -6.11 -8.20 1.10
C LEU A 288 -5.74 -7.30 2.29
N GLY A 289 -4.69 -6.49 2.16
CA GLY A 289 -4.29 -5.50 3.14
C GLY A 289 -5.34 -4.40 3.38
N ALA A 290 -5.93 -3.87 2.30
CA ALA A 290 -7.03 -2.91 2.40
C ALA A 290 -8.26 -3.53 3.08
N PHE A 291 -8.60 -4.78 2.73
CA PHE A 291 -9.70 -5.52 3.36
C PHE A 291 -9.47 -5.77 4.86
N ARG A 292 -8.24 -6.12 5.25
CA ARG A 292 -7.85 -6.20 6.66
C ARG A 292 -8.16 -4.89 7.38
N ALA A 293 -7.69 -3.77 6.84
CA ALA A 293 -7.84 -2.46 7.46
C ALA A 293 -9.32 -2.02 7.58
N ILE A 294 -10.11 -2.11 6.51
CA ILE A 294 -11.50 -1.63 6.53
C ILE A 294 -12.43 -2.52 7.36
N ALA A 295 -12.18 -3.83 7.41
CA ALA A 295 -12.95 -4.75 8.24
C ALA A 295 -12.63 -4.54 9.73
N GLU A 296 -11.35 -4.34 10.07
CA GLU A 296 -10.91 -3.99 11.42
C GLU A 296 -11.50 -2.65 11.90
N MET A 297 -11.67 -1.68 11.00
CA MET A 297 -12.33 -0.41 11.31
C MET A 297 -13.87 -0.49 11.34
N GLY A 298 -14.47 -1.57 10.86
CA GLY A 298 -15.93 -1.65 10.68
C GLY A 298 -16.46 -0.56 9.74
N LEU A 299 -15.75 -0.28 8.64
CA LEU A 299 -16.03 0.86 7.76
C LEU A 299 -17.48 0.83 7.23
N PRO A 300 -18.26 1.92 7.32
CA PRO A 300 -19.66 1.94 6.87
C PRO A 300 -19.80 2.12 5.36
N LEU A 301 -19.16 1.23 4.58
CA LEU A 301 -19.13 1.25 3.12
C LEU A 301 -19.24 -0.17 2.57
N ASN A 302 -19.89 -0.35 1.42
CA ASN A 302 -19.88 -1.63 0.70
C ASN A 302 -18.62 -1.69 -0.18
N VAL A 303 -17.79 -2.71 0.04
CA VAL A 303 -16.55 -2.94 -0.71
C VAL A 303 -16.45 -4.40 -1.12
N ILE A 304 -16.11 -4.63 -2.39
CA ILE A 304 -15.85 -5.95 -2.96
C ILE A 304 -14.38 -6.02 -3.35
N GLY A 305 -13.70 -7.13 -3.03
CA GLY A 305 -12.32 -7.39 -3.42
C GLY A 305 -12.27 -8.57 -4.37
N LEU A 306 -11.58 -8.43 -5.49
CA LEU A 306 -11.35 -9.50 -6.45
C LEU A 306 -9.84 -9.70 -6.59
N VAL A 307 -9.36 -10.93 -6.44
CA VAL A 307 -7.94 -11.26 -6.67
C VAL A 307 -7.88 -12.42 -7.66
N ALA A 308 -7.34 -12.17 -8.84
CA ALA A 308 -7.07 -13.17 -9.86
C ALA A 308 -5.67 -13.73 -9.64
N ALA A 309 -5.59 -14.92 -9.03
CA ALA A 309 -4.33 -15.50 -8.59
C ALA A 309 -3.93 -16.75 -9.40
N CYS A 310 -2.72 -16.76 -9.93
CA CYS A 310 -2.11 -17.90 -10.62
C CYS A 310 -0.57 -17.77 -10.63
N GLU A 311 0.12 -18.71 -11.25
CA GLU A 311 1.56 -18.62 -11.56
C GLU A 311 1.74 -18.62 -13.08
N ASN A 312 2.67 -17.80 -13.58
CA ASN A 312 3.05 -17.77 -14.99
C ASN A 312 4.37 -18.54 -15.18
N MET A 313 4.28 -19.74 -15.74
CA MET A 313 5.40 -20.70 -15.84
C MET A 313 5.56 -21.23 -17.26
N PRO A 314 6.79 -21.43 -17.78
CA PRO A 314 7.00 -22.18 -19.01
C PRO A 314 6.71 -23.66 -18.77
N SER A 315 5.95 -24.28 -19.66
CA SER A 315 5.81 -25.74 -19.74
C SER A 315 5.31 -26.14 -21.12
N GLY A 316 5.21 -27.45 -21.38
CA GLY A 316 4.59 -27.96 -22.61
C GLY A 316 3.09 -27.65 -22.75
N ARG A 317 2.44 -27.10 -21.71
CA ARG A 317 1.03 -26.68 -21.72
C ARG A 317 0.85 -25.16 -21.68
N ALA A 318 1.93 -24.40 -21.57
CA ALA A 318 1.85 -22.95 -21.45
C ALA A 318 1.25 -22.31 -22.72
N VAL A 319 0.52 -21.20 -22.52
CA VAL A 319 0.16 -20.30 -23.61
C VAL A 319 1.40 -19.84 -24.36
N LYS A 320 1.29 -19.65 -25.67
CA LYS A 320 2.40 -19.31 -26.57
C LYS A 320 2.13 -17.97 -27.24
N PRO A 321 3.19 -17.23 -27.62
CA PRO A 321 3.06 -16.13 -28.57
C PRO A 321 2.32 -16.59 -29.84
N GLY A 322 1.29 -15.84 -30.24
CA GLY A 322 0.39 -16.13 -31.36
C GLY A 322 -0.90 -16.86 -31.01
N ASP A 323 -1.05 -17.38 -29.77
CA ASP A 323 -2.33 -17.96 -29.35
C ASP A 323 -3.41 -16.87 -29.24
N ILE A 324 -4.64 -17.18 -29.65
CA ILE A 324 -5.80 -16.28 -29.51
C ILE A 324 -6.74 -16.86 -28.44
N VAL A 325 -7.07 -16.04 -27.44
CA VAL A 325 -7.87 -16.45 -26.28
C VAL A 325 -9.09 -15.55 -26.15
N ALA A 326 -10.28 -16.14 -25.99
CA ALA A 326 -11.52 -15.39 -25.74
C ALA A 326 -11.66 -15.10 -24.23
N SER A 327 -11.64 -13.83 -23.86
CA SER A 327 -11.88 -13.37 -22.48
C SER A 327 -13.31 -13.67 -22.01
N MET A 328 -13.54 -13.49 -20.71
CA MET A 328 -14.86 -13.59 -20.08
C MET A 328 -15.89 -12.61 -20.68
N SER A 329 -15.45 -11.45 -21.19
CA SER A 329 -16.35 -10.50 -21.86
C SER A 329 -16.67 -10.89 -23.31
N GLY A 330 -16.03 -11.95 -23.83
CA GLY A 330 -16.17 -12.42 -25.21
C GLY A 330 -15.16 -11.79 -26.18
N LEU A 331 -14.42 -10.74 -25.78
CA LEU A 331 -13.36 -10.17 -26.61
C LEU A 331 -12.23 -11.17 -26.80
N THR A 332 -11.77 -11.33 -28.04
CA THR A 332 -10.64 -12.18 -28.40
C THR A 332 -9.33 -11.41 -28.28
N VAL A 333 -8.33 -12.05 -27.68
CA VAL A 333 -7.01 -11.47 -27.41
C VAL A 333 -5.92 -12.31 -28.05
N GLU A 334 -5.17 -11.73 -28.97
CA GLU A 334 -3.92 -12.29 -29.49
C GLU A 334 -2.82 -12.10 -28.45
N VAL A 335 -2.27 -13.20 -27.95
CA VAL A 335 -1.17 -13.21 -26.99
C VAL A 335 0.13 -13.08 -27.77
N GLN A 336 0.69 -11.88 -27.88
CA GLN A 336 1.97 -11.65 -28.57
C GLN A 336 3.18 -11.83 -27.64
N ASN A 337 2.98 -11.65 -26.33
CA ASN A 337 4.02 -11.85 -25.33
C ASN A 337 3.42 -12.42 -24.04
N THR A 338 3.92 -13.56 -23.57
CA THR A 338 3.40 -14.24 -22.39
C THR A 338 3.89 -13.63 -21.07
N ASP A 339 4.81 -12.66 -21.13
CA ASP A 339 5.25 -11.79 -20.03
C ASP A 339 4.34 -10.55 -19.86
N ALA A 340 3.30 -10.44 -20.68
CA ALA A 340 2.20 -9.50 -20.52
C ALA A 340 0.95 -10.22 -19.97
N GLU A 341 1.15 -11.10 -18.99
CA GLU A 341 0.16 -11.96 -18.35
C GLU A 341 -0.73 -11.22 -17.36
N GLY A 342 -0.20 -10.21 -16.66
CA GLY A 342 -0.93 -9.51 -15.61
C GLY A 342 -2.22 -8.87 -16.12
N ARG A 343 -2.20 -8.31 -17.33
CA ARG A 343 -3.39 -7.73 -17.95
C ARG A 343 -4.39 -8.78 -18.42
N MET A 344 -3.91 -9.97 -18.81
CA MET A 344 -4.75 -11.11 -19.19
C MET A 344 -5.54 -11.64 -17.99
N VAL A 345 -4.93 -11.74 -16.81
CA VAL A 345 -5.68 -12.19 -15.61
C VAL A 345 -6.64 -11.12 -15.10
N LEU A 346 -6.29 -9.84 -15.27
CA LEU A 346 -7.11 -8.72 -14.84
C LEU A 346 -8.33 -8.49 -15.74
N CYS A 347 -8.24 -8.72 -17.05
CA CYS A 347 -9.37 -8.47 -17.95
C CYS A 347 -10.60 -9.31 -17.58
N ASP A 348 -10.40 -10.59 -17.25
CA ASP A 348 -11.47 -11.48 -16.76
C ASP A 348 -11.99 -11.04 -15.39
N ALA A 349 -11.13 -10.56 -14.51
CA ALA A 349 -11.53 -10.05 -13.20
C ALA A 349 -12.35 -8.76 -13.29
N LEU A 350 -12.00 -7.88 -14.23
CA LEU A 350 -12.72 -6.64 -14.54
C LEU A 350 -14.09 -6.98 -15.14
N ALA A 351 -14.15 -7.87 -16.14
CA ALA A 351 -15.41 -8.36 -16.68
C ALA A 351 -16.30 -8.99 -15.59
N TYR A 352 -15.72 -9.77 -14.67
CA TYR A 352 -16.45 -10.33 -13.53
C TYR A 352 -17.04 -9.25 -12.61
N ALA A 353 -16.38 -8.11 -12.45
CA ALA A 353 -16.80 -7.03 -11.54
C ALA A 353 -18.14 -6.40 -11.91
N GLU A 354 -18.52 -6.42 -13.19
CA GLU A 354 -19.76 -5.83 -13.70
C GLU A 354 -21.01 -6.33 -12.96
N ARG A 355 -21.02 -7.61 -12.56
CA ARG A 355 -22.15 -8.23 -11.84
C ARG A 355 -22.53 -7.54 -10.53
N PHE A 356 -21.59 -6.78 -9.94
CA PHE A 356 -21.80 -6.07 -8.68
C PHE A 356 -22.40 -4.66 -8.86
N LYS A 357 -22.56 -4.18 -10.10
CA LYS A 357 -23.04 -2.83 -10.43
C LYS A 357 -22.30 -1.76 -9.60
N PRO A 358 -20.97 -1.69 -9.73
CA PRO A 358 -20.14 -0.93 -8.81
C PRO A 358 -20.30 0.58 -8.99
N ALA A 359 -20.10 1.33 -7.89
CA ALA A 359 -19.97 2.78 -7.92
C ALA A 359 -18.63 3.21 -8.54
N ALA A 360 -17.59 2.41 -8.33
CA ALA A 360 -16.26 2.57 -8.93
C ALA A 360 -15.51 1.24 -8.86
N VAL A 361 -14.62 1.00 -9.82
CA VAL A 361 -13.68 -0.12 -9.84
C VAL A 361 -12.26 0.44 -9.86
N VAL A 362 -11.41 -0.04 -8.96
CA VAL A 362 -9.99 0.32 -8.93
C VAL A 362 -9.19 -0.97 -9.00
N ASP A 363 -8.45 -1.18 -10.09
CA ASP A 363 -7.51 -2.29 -10.16
C ASP A 363 -6.08 -1.86 -9.79
N ILE A 364 -5.33 -2.79 -9.20
CA ILE A 364 -4.01 -2.57 -8.63
C ILE A 364 -3.09 -3.69 -9.11
N ALA A 365 -2.02 -3.33 -9.80
CA ALA A 365 -1.14 -4.32 -10.41
C ALA A 365 0.32 -3.85 -10.53
N THR A 366 1.25 -4.76 -10.28
CA THR A 366 2.64 -4.64 -10.70
C THR A 366 2.71 -4.93 -12.19
N LEU A 367 2.29 -3.97 -13.02
CA LEU A 367 1.91 -4.29 -14.40
C LEU A 367 3.03 -4.09 -15.41
N THR A 368 3.79 -2.99 -15.31
CA THR A 368 4.77 -2.68 -16.36
C THR A 368 6.10 -2.15 -15.84
N GLY A 369 7.19 -2.66 -16.40
CA GLY A 369 8.52 -2.04 -16.26
C GLY A 369 8.55 -0.61 -16.82
N ALA A 370 7.72 -0.31 -17.82
CA ALA A 370 7.59 1.04 -18.38
C ALA A 370 7.11 2.08 -17.35
N CYS A 371 6.24 1.70 -16.41
CA CYS A 371 5.82 2.60 -15.33
C CYS A 371 6.98 2.90 -14.37
N VAL A 372 7.86 1.92 -14.12
CA VAL A 372 9.09 2.13 -13.34
C VAL A 372 10.01 3.11 -14.05
N SER A 373 10.22 2.94 -15.36
CA SER A 373 11.04 3.88 -16.15
C SER A 373 10.48 5.30 -16.17
N ALA A 374 9.15 5.46 -16.14
CA ALA A 374 8.51 6.77 -16.20
C ALA A 374 8.46 7.50 -14.84
N LEU A 375 8.15 6.79 -13.75
CA LEU A 375 7.82 7.40 -12.44
C LEU A 375 8.77 6.99 -11.31
N GLY A 376 9.74 6.11 -11.59
CA GLY A 376 10.65 5.55 -10.60
C GLY A 376 9.90 4.79 -9.50
N HIS A 377 10.40 4.90 -8.27
CA HIS A 377 9.86 4.19 -7.10
C HIS A 377 8.99 5.07 -6.20
N HIS A 378 8.71 6.31 -6.61
CA HIS A 378 8.08 7.32 -5.76
C HIS A 378 6.56 7.37 -5.97
N HIS A 379 6.11 7.37 -7.23
CA HIS A 379 4.69 7.44 -7.58
C HIS A 379 4.21 6.13 -8.20
N SER A 380 3.01 5.70 -7.82
CA SER A 380 2.26 4.73 -8.63
C SER A 380 1.69 5.42 -9.87
N GLY A 381 1.62 4.73 -11.01
CA GLY A 381 0.95 5.26 -12.21
C GLY A 381 -0.56 5.12 -12.08
N LEU A 382 -1.30 6.21 -12.24
CA LEU A 382 -2.77 6.22 -12.24
C LEU A 382 -3.29 6.41 -13.66
N PHE A 383 -4.14 5.51 -14.13
CA PHE A 383 -4.73 5.55 -15.47
C PHE A 383 -6.24 5.45 -15.36
N THR A 384 -6.95 6.27 -16.13
CA THR A 384 -8.42 6.30 -16.15
C THR A 384 -8.87 7.20 -17.30
N ARG A 385 -10.08 6.95 -17.83
CA ARG A 385 -10.63 7.68 -18.98
C ARG A 385 -10.74 9.18 -18.69
N HIS A 386 -10.87 9.98 -19.75
CA HIS A 386 -11.03 11.43 -19.66
C HIS A 386 -12.48 11.83 -19.89
N ASP A 387 -13.31 11.62 -18.87
CA ASP A 387 -14.68 12.11 -18.78
C ASP A 387 -14.99 12.50 -17.33
N ALA A 388 -16.11 13.20 -17.11
CA ALA A 388 -16.43 13.79 -15.81
C ALA A 388 -16.44 12.76 -14.65
N ALA A 389 -16.91 11.53 -14.88
CA ALA A 389 -16.98 10.52 -13.84
C ALA A 389 -15.60 9.95 -13.49
N HIS A 390 -14.76 9.75 -14.51
CA HIS A 390 -13.40 9.24 -14.37
C HIS A 390 -12.44 10.31 -13.83
N ASP A 391 -12.64 11.57 -14.21
CA ASP A 391 -11.89 12.71 -13.67
C ASP A 391 -12.19 12.90 -12.17
N ALA A 392 -13.44 12.73 -11.74
CA ALA A 392 -13.80 12.73 -10.32
C ALA A 392 -13.11 11.58 -9.57
N LEU A 393 -13.17 10.35 -10.09
CA LEU A 393 -12.49 9.20 -9.49
C LEU A 393 -10.97 9.40 -9.41
N ALA A 394 -10.36 9.95 -10.46
CA ALA A 394 -8.94 10.29 -10.47
C ALA A 394 -8.61 11.31 -9.37
N GLY A 395 -9.42 12.36 -9.25
CA GLY A 395 -9.26 13.41 -8.25
C GLY A 395 -9.31 12.86 -6.82
N GLU A 396 -10.24 11.95 -6.56
CA GLU A 396 -10.37 11.27 -5.27
C GLU A 396 -9.15 10.41 -4.94
N LEU A 397 -8.67 9.58 -5.88
CA LEU A 397 -7.50 8.72 -5.69
C LEU A 397 -6.22 9.55 -5.48
N LEU A 398 -6.03 10.62 -6.26
CA LEU A 398 -4.90 11.54 -6.09
C LEU A 398 -4.98 12.29 -4.76
N SER A 399 -6.18 12.68 -4.33
CA SER A 399 -6.39 13.31 -3.01
C SER A 399 -6.09 12.34 -1.89
N ALA A 400 -6.57 11.09 -1.99
CA ALA A 400 -6.28 10.03 -1.04
C ALA A 400 -4.77 9.74 -0.94
N GLY A 401 -4.07 9.67 -2.08
CA GLY A 401 -2.62 9.50 -2.10
C GLY A 401 -1.86 10.65 -1.43
N ARG A 402 -2.27 11.91 -1.67
CA ARG A 402 -1.73 13.06 -0.94
C ARG A 402 -2.05 13.01 0.55
N ALA A 403 -3.25 12.57 0.93
CA ALA A 403 -3.66 12.50 2.33
C ALA A 403 -2.92 11.40 3.10
N SER A 404 -2.62 10.27 2.47
CA SER A 404 -1.92 9.15 3.10
C SER A 404 -0.39 9.23 2.98
N GLY A 405 0.12 10.10 2.10
CA GLY A 405 1.55 10.15 1.74
C GLY A 405 1.97 9.05 0.75
N ASP A 406 1.02 8.26 0.24
CA ASP A 406 1.23 7.23 -0.77
C ASP A 406 0.82 7.76 -2.14
N LEU A 407 1.78 8.39 -2.81
CA LEU A 407 1.50 9.22 -3.99
C LEU A 407 1.26 8.39 -5.25
N ALA A 408 0.35 8.88 -6.08
CA ALA A 408 0.14 8.43 -7.46
C ALA A 408 0.22 9.62 -8.41
N TRP A 409 0.49 9.35 -9.69
CA TRP A 409 0.53 10.35 -10.74
C TRP A 409 -0.33 9.92 -11.92
N ARG A 410 -1.22 10.80 -12.40
CA ARG A 410 -2.12 10.47 -13.51
C ARG A 410 -1.39 10.51 -14.84
N MET A 411 -1.51 9.43 -15.60
CA MET A 411 -0.99 9.24 -16.94
C MET A 411 -2.14 9.30 -17.96
N PRO A 412 -1.88 9.69 -19.22
CA PRO A 412 -2.92 9.82 -20.23
C PRO A 412 -3.43 8.47 -20.74
N LEU A 413 -4.67 8.45 -21.23
CA LEU A 413 -5.23 7.42 -22.11
C LEU A 413 -5.79 8.10 -23.37
N GLY A 414 -5.88 7.38 -24.48
CA GLY A 414 -6.44 7.94 -25.72
C GLY A 414 -6.41 7.00 -26.91
N GLU A 415 -7.16 7.36 -27.95
CA GLU A 415 -7.36 6.54 -29.16
C GLU A 415 -6.04 6.19 -29.87
N ALA A 416 -5.10 7.12 -29.96
CA ALA A 416 -3.79 6.85 -30.57
C ALA A 416 -3.00 5.73 -29.87
N TYR A 417 -3.25 5.49 -28.58
CA TYR A 417 -2.65 4.38 -27.84
C TYR A 417 -3.50 3.09 -27.95
N GLN A 418 -4.82 3.22 -28.13
CA GLN A 418 -5.71 2.09 -28.42
C GLN A 418 -5.38 1.46 -29.79
N GLU A 419 -5.03 2.27 -30.79
CA GLU A 419 -4.58 1.76 -32.10
C GLU A 419 -3.34 0.86 -31.99
N GLN A 420 -2.48 1.08 -31.00
CA GLN A 420 -1.25 0.30 -30.83
C GLN A 420 -1.50 -1.13 -30.35
N ILE A 421 -2.68 -1.42 -29.82
CA ILE A 421 -3.06 -2.74 -29.30
C ILE A 421 -4.08 -3.44 -30.20
N LYS A 422 -4.32 -2.94 -31.42
CA LYS A 422 -5.13 -3.68 -32.40
C LYS A 422 -4.37 -4.91 -32.89
N SER A 423 -5.11 -5.98 -33.14
CA SER A 423 -4.60 -7.20 -33.78
C SER A 423 -5.23 -7.33 -35.16
N GLU A 424 -4.48 -7.92 -36.09
CA GLU A 424 -5.00 -8.31 -37.42
C GLU A 424 -5.87 -9.57 -37.35
N TYR A 425 -5.77 -10.35 -36.27
CA TYR A 425 -6.38 -11.68 -36.14
C TYR A 425 -7.41 -11.80 -35.00
N ALA A 426 -7.35 -10.90 -34.02
CA ALA A 426 -8.22 -10.86 -32.84
C ALA A 426 -8.75 -9.44 -32.61
N ASP A 427 -9.66 -9.27 -31.66
CA ASP A 427 -10.16 -7.93 -31.31
C ASP A 427 -9.05 -7.03 -30.74
N LEU A 428 -8.12 -7.62 -29.98
CA LEU A 428 -7.00 -6.92 -29.33
C LEU A 428 -5.73 -7.79 -29.34
N ALA A 429 -4.56 -7.17 -29.34
CA ALA A 429 -3.29 -7.77 -28.95
C ALA A 429 -3.00 -7.47 -27.47
N ASN A 430 -2.44 -8.43 -26.74
CA ASN A 430 -2.06 -8.22 -25.33
C ASN A 430 -0.80 -7.34 -25.18
N LEU A 431 -0.08 -7.06 -26.26
CA LEU A 431 1.08 -6.18 -26.28
C LEU A 431 0.83 -5.04 -27.28
N GLY A 432 1.21 -3.82 -26.89
CA GLY A 432 1.17 -2.69 -27.82
C GLY A 432 2.44 -2.60 -28.67
N SER A 433 2.37 -1.91 -29.81
CA SER A 433 3.55 -1.52 -30.57
C SER A 433 4.58 -0.78 -29.70
N PRO A 434 5.89 -0.76 -30.04
CA PRO A 434 6.93 -0.16 -29.22
C PRO A 434 6.65 1.29 -28.79
N GLY A 435 6.85 1.59 -27.51
CA GLY A 435 6.61 2.90 -26.90
C GLY A 435 5.41 2.90 -25.95
N ALA A 436 5.41 3.82 -24.98
CA ALA A 436 4.26 4.04 -24.08
C ALA A 436 3.71 2.78 -23.37
N GLY A 437 4.55 1.81 -23.04
CA GLY A 437 4.13 0.47 -22.59
C GLY A 437 3.20 0.43 -21.37
N SER A 438 3.30 1.39 -20.46
CA SER A 438 2.39 1.52 -19.31
C SER A 438 1.01 2.04 -19.72
N ILE A 439 0.97 2.97 -20.68
CA ILE A 439 -0.28 3.52 -21.24
C ILE A 439 -1.00 2.46 -22.07
N THR A 440 -0.29 1.71 -22.93
CA THR A 440 -0.91 0.67 -23.77
C THR A 440 -1.42 -0.51 -22.93
N ALA A 441 -0.74 -0.85 -21.83
CA ALA A 441 -1.25 -1.82 -20.86
C ALA A 441 -2.57 -1.36 -20.22
N ALA A 442 -2.66 -0.09 -19.84
CA ALA A 442 -3.89 0.48 -19.31
C ALA A 442 -5.00 0.60 -20.39
N CYS A 443 -4.65 0.90 -21.63
CA CYS A 443 -5.60 0.88 -22.76
C CYS A 443 -6.18 -0.52 -22.98
N PHE A 444 -5.36 -1.57 -22.87
CA PHE A 444 -5.84 -2.95 -22.92
C PHE A 444 -6.89 -3.21 -21.84
N LEU A 445 -6.59 -2.84 -20.59
CA LEU A 445 -7.54 -3.00 -19.47
C LEU A 445 -8.82 -2.20 -19.67
N GLU A 446 -8.73 -0.98 -20.21
CA GLU A 446 -9.87 -0.08 -20.45
C GLU A 446 -11.00 -0.77 -21.24
N ASN A 447 -10.67 -1.65 -22.20
CA ASN A 447 -11.64 -2.36 -23.03
C ASN A 447 -12.58 -3.29 -22.25
N PHE A 448 -12.23 -3.64 -21.01
CA PHE A 448 -13.01 -4.53 -20.13
C PHE A 448 -13.78 -3.77 -19.04
N THR A 449 -13.89 -2.43 -19.16
CA THR A 449 -14.36 -1.56 -18.07
C THR A 449 -15.49 -0.61 -18.48
N ARG A 450 -16.10 -0.83 -19.64
CA ARG A 450 -17.08 0.10 -20.22
C ARG A 450 -18.34 0.30 -19.37
N ALA A 451 -18.72 -0.68 -18.56
CA ALA A 451 -19.96 -0.69 -17.77
C ALA A 451 -19.91 0.15 -16.48
N TYR A 452 -18.75 0.68 -16.09
CA TYR A 452 -18.58 1.38 -14.80
C TYR A 452 -17.46 2.43 -14.85
N SER A 453 -17.40 3.28 -13.82
CA SER A 453 -16.24 4.14 -13.58
C SER A 453 -15.06 3.32 -13.11
N TRP A 454 -13.90 3.48 -13.76
CA TRP A 454 -12.73 2.66 -13.53
C TRP A 454 -11.46 3.47 -13.35
N ALA A 455 -10.51 2.94 -12.58
CA ALA A 455 -9.15 3.42 -12.55
C ALA A 455 -8.17 2.26 -12.36
N HIS A 456 -6.99 2.37 -12.97
CA HIS A 456 -5.88 1.44 -12.82
C HIS A 456 -4.73 2.11 -12.07
N LEU A 457 -4.19 1.41 -11.08
CA LEU A 457 -2.96 1.75 -10.38
C LEU A 457 -1.85 0.77 -10.79
N ASP A 458 -0.93 1.23 -11.64
CA ASP A 458 0.33 0.53 -11.89
C ASP A 458 1.30 0.80 -10.73
N ILE A 459 1.57 -0.24 -9.96
CA ILE A 459 2.38 -0.19 -8.74
C ILE A 459 3.73 -0.88 -8.93
N ALA A 460 4.12 -1.20 -10.17
CA ALA A 460 5.40 -1.86 -10.45
C ALA A 460 6.61 -1.12 -9.83
N GLY A 461 6.58 0.21 -9.82
CA GLY A 461 7.64 1.02 -9.20
C GLY A 461 7.53 1.12 -7.68
N SER A 462 6.32 1.12 -7.13
CA SER A 462 6.07 1.48 -5.73
C SER A 462 5.90 0.29 -4.79
N ALA A 463 5.63 -0.91 -5.32
CA ALA A 463 5.28 -2.10 -4.56
C ALA A 463 6.45 -2.74 -3.80
N TRP A 464 7.70 -2.55 -4.25
CA TRP A 464 8.91 -3.03 -3.56
C TRP A 464 10.13 -2.12 -3.81
N GLY A 465 11.18 -2.27 -2.99
CA GLY A 465 12.53 -1.71 -3.26
C GLY A 465 12.74 -0.21 -3.03
N GLY A 466 11.69 0.62 -2.97
CA GLY A 466 11.79 2.10 -2.98
C GLY A 466 12.48 2.80 -1.80
N SER A 467 12.75 2.12 -0.68
CA SER A 467 13.39 2.72 0.52
C SER A 467 14.86 2.31 0.71
N GLY A 468 15.51 1.78 -0.32
CA GLY A 468 16.90 1.29 -0.24
C GLY A 468 17.04 -0.03 0.51
N THR A 469 15.93 -0.70 0.85
CA THR A 469 15.95 -2.07 1.39
C THR A 469 15.10 -3.01 0.55
N LYS A 470 15.63 -4.21 0.27
CA LYS A 470 14.95 -5.24 -0.52
C LYS A 470 13.70 -5.76 0.21
N GLY A 471 12.52 -5.59 -0.36
CA GLY A 471 11.27 -6.07 0.23
C GLY A 471 10.04 -5.34 -0.28
N ALA A 472 8.88 -5.96 -0.10
CA ALA A 472 7.59 -5.33 -0.36
C ALA A 472 7.42 -4.07 0.52
N SER A 473 6.84 -3.02 -0.05
CA SER A 473 6.59 -1.74 0.61
C SER A 473 5.23 -1.69 1.31
N GLY A 474 4.31 -2.57 0.94
CA GLY A 474 2.90 -2.54 1.38
C GLY A 474 2.05 -1.48 0.69
N ARG A 475 2.59 -0.76 -0.30
CA ARG A 475 1.83 0.18 -1.14
C ARG A 475 1.01 -0.61 -2.18
N PRO A 476 -0.19 -0.15 -2.56
CA PRO A 476 -0.79 1.14 -2.21
C PRO A 476 -1.84 1.06 -1.08
N VAL A 477 -1.68 0.18 -0.08
CA VAL A 477 -2.68 0.02 0.99
C VAL A 477 -3.07 1.36 1.65
N PRO A 478 -2.14 2.26 2.02
CA PRO A 478 -2.50 3.55 2.60
C PRO A 478 -3.36 4.43 1.68
N LEU A 479 -3.05 4.48 0.38
CA LEU A 479 -3.89 5.19 -0.61
C LEU A 479 -5.29 4.59 -0.66
N LEU A 480 -5.41 3.27 -0.81
CA LEU A 480 -6.70 2.58 -0.93
C LEU A 480 -7.58 2.79 0.31
N VAL A 481 -6.98 2.68 1.51
CA VAL A 481 -7.71 2.88 2.77
C VAL A 481 -8.16 4.34 2.92
N ALA A 482 -7.31 5.32 2.58
CA ALA A 482 -7.68 6.73 2.61
C ALA A 482 -8.81 7.05 1.62
N PHE A 483 -8.77 6.46 0.42
CA PHE A 483 -9.82 6.58 -0.59
C PHE A 483 -11.17 6.04 -0.09
N LEU A 484 -11.17 4.83 0.49
CA LEU A 484 -12.39 4.21 1.03
C LEU A 484 -12.92 4.97 2.25
N LEU A 485 -12.04 5.47 3.13
CA LEU A 485 -12.43 6.31 4.27
C LEU A 485 -13.09 7.61 3.82
N ALA A 486 -12.57 8.26 2.78
CA ALA A 486 -13.18 9.45 2.21
C ALA A 486 -14.58 9.13 1.66
N ARG A 487 -14.71 8.07 0.83
CA ARG A 487 -16.01 7.62 0.30
C ARG A 487 -17.03 7.25 1.37
N ALA A 488 -16.60 6.73 2.52
CA ALA A 488 -17.50 6.38 3.62
C ALA A 488 -18.07 7.61 4.36
N ARG A 489 -17.43 8.78 4.26
CA ARG A 489 -17.88 10.02 4.90
C ARG A 489 -18.89 10.81 4.05
N GLY A 490 -19.05 10.43 2.77
CA GLY A 490 -19.71 11.26 1.76
C GLY A 490 -18.79 12.38 1.28
#